data_AF-A0A7C5NIE5-F1
#
_entry.id   AF-A0A7C5NIE5-F1
#
_cell.length_a   1.000
_cell.length_b   1.000
_cell.length_c   1.000
_cell.angle_alpha   90.00
_cell.angle_beta   90.00
_cell.angle_gamma   90.00
#
_symmetry.space_group_name_H-M   'P 1'
#
loop_
_entity.id
_entity.type
_entity.pdbx_description
1 polymer ?
#
loop_
_entity_poly.entity_id
_entity_poly.type
_entity_poly.pdbx_seq_one_letter_code
_entity_poly.pdbx_strand_id
1 'polypeptide(L)'
;QSALAYPLLVLSAGIVTVFILFSFFLPRIASLFSNFTDIPFVTRLLLNIANFFSRTWHWIILIGVLIALIVKRLITYEKGKYIFESFKLQLPVLGKFVWYSEIIRFVRTLALSLESGIPMEKALKLAGDVLGISTLKKEIQRISLNTVSEGRPLSYGLKESNFFPPLVANMIAVGEESGHLERLLVEVAEYYEKRLEQQTRIVSSLLEPLLILIVGAVVGFIVAAMLMPLFKLSTLL
;
A
#
# COMPACT_ATOMS: atom_id res chain seq x y z
N GLN A 1 -16.42 -9.39 -1.10
CA GLN A 1 -16.43 -8.05 -0.47
C GLN A 1 -16.41 -8.10 1.08
N SER A 2 -16.58 -9.25 1.73
CA SER A 2 -16.53 -9.38 3.21
C SER A 2 -15.12 -9.33 3.86
N ALA A 3 -14.04 -9.25 3.07
CA ALA A 3 -12.67 -9.30 3.61
C ALA A 3 -12.25 -8.04 4.38
N LEU A 4 -12.89 -6.89 4.14
CA LEU A 4 -12.56 -5.62 4.79
C LEU A 4 -13.44 -5.27 5.99
N ALA A 5 -14.57 -5.98 6.16
CA ALA A 5 -15.53 -5.68 7.22
C ALA A 5 -14.91 -5.90 8.61
N TYR A 6 -14.14 -6.97 8.77
CA TYR A 6 -13.52 -7.31 10.05
C TYR A 6 -12.38 -6.34 10.45
N PRO A 7 -11.40 -6.01 9.59
CA PRO A 7 -10.42 -4.97 9.88
C PRO A 7 -11.05 -3.62 10.23
N LEU A 8 -12.12 -3.23 9.53
CA LEU A 8 -12.84 -1.98 9.78
C LEU A 8 -13.54 -1.99 11.15
N LEU A 9 -14.11 -3.13 11.54
CA LEU A 9 -14.71 -3.31 12.87
C LEU A 9 -13.64 -3.18 13.95
N VAL A 10 -12.50 -3.87 13.83
CA VAL A 10 -11.40 -3.79 14.80
C VAL A 10 -10.84 -2.37 14.88
N LEU A 11 -10.66 -1.69 13.74
CA LEU A 11 -10.23 -0.29 13.69
C LEU A 11 -11.23 0.63 14.39
N SER A 12 -12.52 0.49 14.09
CA SER A 12 -13.55 1.34 14.70
C SER A 12 -13.68 1.08 16.21
N ALA A 13 -13.70 -0.19 16.64
CA ALA A 13 -13.69 -0.57 18.04
C ALA A 13 -12.44 -0.06 18.77
N GLY A 14 -11.26 -0.15 18.14
CA GLY A 14 -10.01 0.38 18.66
C GLY A 14 -10.02 1.90 18.81
N ILE A 15 -10.50 2.62 17.79
CA ILE A 15 -10.66 4.09 17.84
C ILE A 15 -11.62 4.48 18.96
N VAL A 16 -12.78 3.82 19.07
CA VAL A 16 -13.76 4.07 20.14
C VAL A 16 -13.14 3.79 21.50
N THR A 17 -12.41 2.68 21.66
CA THR A 17 -11.76 2.31 22.92
C THR A 17 -10.72 3.36 23.32
N VAL A 18 -9.84 3.75 22.40
CA VAL A 18 -8.82 4.79 22.65
C VAL A 18 -9.50 6.12 22.97
N PHE A 19 -10.54 6.51 22.23
CA PHE A 19 -11.28 7.74 22.49
C PHE A 19 -11.91 7.77 23.89
N ILE A 20 -12.52 6.67 24.33
CA ILE A 20 -13.10 6.54 25.68
C ILE A 20 -12.01 6.65 26.75
N LEU A 21 -10.88 5.93 26.57
CA LEU A 21 -9.77 5.97 27.51
C LEU A 21 -9.20 7.39 27.66
N PHE A 22 -8.98 8.10 26.55
CA PHE A 22 -8.45 9.46 26.57
C PHE A 22 -9.45 10.50 27.09
N SER A 23 -10.74 10.39 26.74
CA SER A 23 -11.73 11.42 27.09
C SER A 23 -12.27 11.27 28.52
N PHE A 24 -12.34 10.04 29.04
CA PHE A 24 -12.99 9.78 30.32
C PHE A 24 -12.03 9.31 31.40
N PHE A 25 -11.16 8.34 31.08
CA PHE A 25 -10.28 7.73 32.08
C PHE A 25 -9.08 8.63 32.38
N LEU A 26 -8.46 9.16 31.34
CA LEU A 26 -7.24 9.93 31.49
C LEU A 26 -7.39 11.22 32.32
N PRO A 27 -8.45 12.06 32.16
CA PRO A 27 -8.61 13.27 32.94
C PRO A 27 -8.84 12.99 34.44
N ARG A 28 -9.52 11.88 34.75
CA ARG A 28 -9.74 11.42 36.12
C ARG A 28 -8.44 11.02 36.81
N ILE A 29 -7.52 10.36 36.08
CA ILE A 29 -6.19 10.05 36.60
C ILE A 29 -5.35 11.33 36.72
N ALA A 30 -5.35 12.18 35.68
CA ALA A 30 -4.61 13.43 35.70
C ALA A 30 -4.99 14.33 36.89
N SER A 31 -6.26 14.41 37.26
CA SER A 31 -6.71 15.19 38.42
C SER A 31 -6.22 14.62 39.75
N LEU A 32 -6.13 13.29 39.89
CA LEU A 32 -5.58 12.63 41.08
C LEU A 32 -4.09 12.94 41.29
N PHE A 33 -3.36 13.17 40.20
CA PHE A 33 -1.92 13.46 40.23
C PHE A 33 -1.57 14.95 40.11
N SER A 34 -2.57 15.82 39.91
CA SER A 34 -2.36 17.27 39.74
C SER A 34 -1.65 17.95 40.93
N ASN A 35 -1.73 17.35 42.12
CA ASN A 35 -1.13 17.87 43.35
C ASN A 35 0.25 17.24 43.68
N PHE A 36 0.70 16.24 42.92
CA PHE A 36 1.96 15.55 43.15
C PHE A 36 3.05 16.07 42.22
N THR A 37 4.16 16.53 42.78
CA THR A 37 5.30 17.09 42.03
C THR A 37 6.15 16.01 41.34
N ASP A 38 6.15 14.78 41.86
CA ASP A 38 6.94 13.63 41.38
C ASP A 38 6.10 12.57 40.64
N ILE A 39 5.59 12.92 39.47
CA ILE A 39 4.95 11.95 38.56
C ILE A 39 5.99 11.10 37.79
N PRO A 40 5.79 9.76 37.66
CA PRO A 40 6.64 8.88 36.85
C PRO A 40 6.77 9.33 35.39
N PHE A 41 7.92 9.02 34.77
CA PHE A 41 8.20 9.39 33.37
C PHE A 41 7.11 8.90 32.39
N VAL A 42 6.66 7.66 32.54
CA VAL A 42 5.64 7.07 31.65
C VAL A 42 4.31 7.82 31.74
N THR A 43 3.90 8.22 32.95
CA THR A 43 2.68 9.02 33.17
C THR A 43 2.86 10.45 32.65
N ARG A 44 4.05 11.05 32.80
CA ARG A 44 4.35 12.38 32.23
C ARG A 44 4.31 12.37 30.70
N LEU A 45 4.87 11.34 30.07
CA LEU A 45 4.82 11.14 28.62
C LEU A 45 3.37 10.97 28.14
N LEU A 46 2.57 10.17 28.84
CA LEU A 46 1.15 9.98 28.57
C LEU A 46 0.36 11.29 28.65
N LEU A 47 0.54 12.08 29.70
CA LEU A 47 -0.12 13.37 29.89
C LEU A 47 0.30 14.40 28.83
N ASN A 48 1.58 14.40 28.41
CA ASN A 48 2.06 15.24 27.32
C ASN A 48 1.41 14.86 25.98
N ILE A 49 1.36 13.57 25.66
CA ILE A 49 0.69 13.06 24.45
C ILE A 49 -0.80 13.43 24.48
N ALA A 50 -1.45 13.32 25.63
CA ALA A 50 -2.86 13.62 25.76
C ALA A 50 -3.22 15.09 25.72
N ASN A 51 -2.43 15.95 26.37
CA ASN A 51 -2.59 17.40 26.27
C ASN A 51 -2.31 17.88 24.84
N PHE A 52 -1.37 17.24 24.14
CA PHE A 52 -1.18 17.44 22.71
C PHE A 52 -2.45 17.03 21.95
N PHE A 53 -3.00 15.83 22.15
CA PHE A 53 -4.23 15.43 21.46
C PHE A 53 -5.44 16.33 21.82
N SER A 54 -5.73 16.65 23.08
CA SER A 54 -6.91 17.46 23.43
C SER A 54 -6.81 18.91 22.89
N ARG A 55 -5.62 19.52 22.92
CA ARG A 55 -5.40 20.92 22.52
C ARG A 55 -5.03 21.08 21.04
N THR A 56 -4.53 20.05 20.36
CA THR A 56 -4.06 20.13 18.96
C THR A 56 -4.68 19.12 18.01
N TRP A 57 -5.70 18.34 18.40
CA TRP A 57 -6.37 17.40 17.47
C TRP A 57 -6.90 18.07 16.20
N HIS A 58 -7.39 19.32 16.30
CA HIS A 58 -7.82 20.10 15.14
C HIS A 58 -6.66 20.43 14.21
N TRP A 59 -5.45 20.66 14.73
CA TRP A 59 -4.23 20.79 13.92
C TRP A 59 -3.79 19.46 13.31
N ILE A 60 -4.00 18.31 13.96
CA ILE A 60 -3.73 16.99 13.37
C ILE A 60 -4.64 16.72 12.17
N ILE A 61 -5.94 17.05 12.26
CA ILE A 61 -6.86 16.96 11.12
C ILE A 61 -6.44 17.93 10.02
N LEU A 62 -6.09 19.16 10.38
CA LEU A 62 -5.67 20.18 9.41
C LEU A 62 -4.35 19.79 8.72
N ILE A 63 -3.37 19.26 9.45
CA ILE A 63 -2.12 18.69 8.93
C ILE A 63 -2.39 17.44 8.10
N GLY A 64 -3.30 16.55 8.51
CA GLY A 64 -3.69 15.37 7.76
C GLY A 64 -4.32 15.73 6.41
N VAL A 65 -5.21 16.73 6.39
CA VAL A 65 -5.78 17.30 5.16
C VAL A 65 -4.69 18.00 4.34
N LEU A 66 -3.79 18.75 4.97
CA LEU A 66 -2.67 19.42 4.29
C LEU A 66 -1.72 18.40 3.65
N ILE A 67 -1.38 17.33 4.36
CA ILE A 67 -0.58 16.20 3.87
C ILE A 67 -1.33 15.51 2.74
N ALA A 68 -2.62 15.23 2.88
CA ALA A 68 -3.42 14.62 1.81
C ALA A 68 -3.43 15.51 0.55
N LEU A 69 -3.53 16.83 0.71
CA LEU A 69 -3.46 17.80 -0.39
C LEU A 69 -2.06 17.92 -0.98
N ILE A 70 -1.00 17.91 -0.16
CA ILE A 70 0.41 17.92 -0.60
C ILE A 70 0.73 16.63 -1.33
N VAL A 71 0.36 15.48 -0.78
CA VAL A 71 0.51 14.16 -1.41
C VAL A 71 -0.27 14.11 -2.70
N LYS A 72 -1.54 14.55 -2.73
CA LYS A 72 -2.31 14.68 -3.97
C LYS A 72 -1.58 15.56 -4.97
N ARG A 73 -1.08 16.73 -4.55
CA ARG A 73 -0.37 17.68 -5.42
C ARG A 73 0.97 17.11 -5.93
N LEU A 74 1.71 16.38 -5.10
CA LEU A 74 2.95 15.71 -5.46
C LEU A 74 2.71 14.53 -6.42
N ILE A 75 1.64 13.76 -6.23
CA ILE A 75 1.25 12.67 -7.13
C ILE A 75 0.74 13.22 -8.48
N THR A 76 0.14 14.42 -8.48
CA THR A 76 -0.33 15.11 -9.70
C THR A 76 0.80 15.85 -10.43
N TYR A 77 1.95 16.08 -9.76
CA TYR A 77 3.12 16.74 -10.35
C TYR A 77 4.04 15.71 -11.03
N GLU A 78 4.45 15.95 -12.28
CA GLU A 78 5.18 14.97 -13.10
C GLU A 78 6.43 14.39 -12.40
N LYS A 79 7.21 15.20 -11.67
CA LYS A 79 8.40 14.73 -10.94
C LYS A 79 8.08 13.97 -9.65
N GLY A 80 6.99 14.32 -8.96
CA GLY A 80 6.57 13.64 -7.73
C GLY A 80 5.93 12.28 -8.02
N LYS A 81 5.32 12.12 -9.21
CA LYS A 81 4.85 10.84 -9.73
C LYS A 81 5.98 9.79 -9.81
N TYR A 82 7.17 10.15 -10.33
CA TYR A 82 8.32 9.22 -10.39
C TYR A 82 8.79 8.77 -9.01
N ILE A 83 8.94 9.70 -8.05
CA ILE A 83 9.40 9.38 -6.69
C ILE A 83 8.40 8.47 -5.98
N PHE A 84 7.10 8.74 -6.14
CA PHE A 84 6.04 7.94 -5.54
C PHE A 84 5.89 6.56 -6.18
N GLU A 85 6.10 6.46 -7.49
CA GLU A 85 6.15 5.18 -8.21
C GLU A 85 7.32 4.32 -7.74
N SER A 86 8.51 4.89 -7.59
CA SER A 86 9.67 4.17 -7.04
C SER A 86 9.46 3.73 -5.59
N PHE A 87 8.85 4.57 -4.74
CA PHE A 87 8.56 4.22 -3.34
C PHE A 87 7.55 3.08 -3.22
N LYS A 88 6.49 3.08 -4.05
CA LYS A 88 5.49 1.99 -4.09
C LYS A 88 6.12 0.63 -4.43
N LEU A 89 7.11 0.62 -5.32
CA LEU A 89 7.80 -0.59 -5.75
C LEU A 89 8.79 -1.13 -4.72
N GLN A 90 9.28 -0.28 -3.80
CA GLN A 90 10.27 -0.67 -2.78
C GLN A 90 9.66 -1.34 -1.53
N LEU A 91 8.35 -1.23 -1.33
CA LEU A 91 7.69 -1.92 -0.22
C LEU A 91 7.58 -3.42 -0.57
N PRO A 92 8.19 -4.34 0.21
CA PRO A 92 8.41 -5.74 -0.22
C PRO A 92 7.11 -6.52 -0.49
N VAL A 93 6.01 -6.13 0.14
CA VAL A 93 4.69 -6.75 -0.04
C VAL A 93 3.82 -5.97 -1.03
N LEU A 94 3.79 -4.63 -0.94
CA LEU A 94 2.99 -3.78 -1.82
C LEU A 94 3.57 -3.67 -3.24
N GLY A 95 4.89 -3.75 -3.39
CA GLY A 95 5.58 -3.68 -4.67
C GLY A 95 5.21 -4.85 -5.58
N LYS A 96 5.19 -6.08 -5.06
CA LYS A 96 4.74 -7.27 -5.81
C LYS A 96 3.27 -7.17 -6.22
N PHE A 97 2.40 -6.66 -5.34
CA PHE A 97 0.98 -6.46 -5.63
C PHE A 97 0.79 -5.48 -6.79
N VAL A 98 1.42 -4.30 -6.71
CA VAL A 98 1.34 -3.28 -7.75
C VAL A 98 1.91 -3.82 -9.06
N TRP A 99 3.06 -4.49 -8.99
CA TRP A 99 3.73 -5.07 -10.14
C TRP A 99 2.86 -6.12 -10.87
N TYR A 100 2.29 -7.09 -10.15
CA TYR A 100 1.33 -8.06 -10.75
C TYR A 100 0.14 -7.34 -11.40
N SER A 101 -0.39 -6.31 -10.74
CA SER A 101 -1.52 -5.53 -11.26
C SER A 101 -1.20 -4.80 -12.57
N GLU A 102 0.02 -4.26 -12.71
CA GLU A 102 0.47 -3.62 -13.96
C GLU A 102 0.68 -4.65 -15.09
N ILE A 103 1.28 -5.80 -14.79
CA ILE A 103 1.45 -6.87 -15.80
C ILE A 103 0.11 -7.35 -16.32
N ILE A 104 -0.86 -7.63 -15.43
CA ILE A 104 -2.21 -8.06 -15.82
C ILE A 104 -2.87 -7.03 -16.74
N ARG A 105 -2.81 -5.73 -16.37
CA ARG A 105 -3.33 -4.65 -17.23
C ARG A 105 -2.69 -4.67 -18.61
N PHE A 106 -1.37 -4.75 -18.66
CA PHE A 106 -0.61 -4.78 -19.90
C PHE A 106 -1.00 -5.97 -20.78
N VAL A 107 -0.91 -7.20 -20.27
CA VAL A 107 -1.17 -8.40 -21.10
C VAL A 107 -2.64 -8.53 -21.49
N ARG A 108 -3.60 -8.15 -20.64
CA ARG A 108 -5.03 -8.12 -21.03
C ARG A 108 -5.28 -7.11 -22.13
N THR A 109 -4.80 -5.88 -21.98
CA THR A 109 -5.03 -4.85 -23.01
C THR A 109 -4.34 -5.21 -24.31
N LEU A 110 -3.16 -5.83 -24.25
CA LEU A 110 -2.48 -6.33 -25.44
C LEU A 110 -3.26 -7.48 -26.10
N ALA A 111 -3.69 -8.48 -25.34
CA ALA A 111 -4.51 -9.60 -25.84
C ALA A 111 -5.78 -9.10 -26.53
N LEU A 112 -6.58 -8.28 -25.84
CA LEU A 112 -7.83 -7.73 -26.38
C LEU A 112 -7.61 -6.90 -27.65
N SER A 113 -6.51 -6.15 -27.70
CA SER A 113 -6.19 -5.34 -28.87
C SER A 113 -5.84 -6.22 -30.07
N LEU A 114 -5.01 -7.25 -29.86
CA LEU A 114 -4.60 -8.18 -30.91
C LEU A 114 -5.78 -9.04 -31.39
N GLU A 115 -6.62 -9.54 -30.47
CA GLU A 115 -7.88 -10.25 -30.80
C GLU A 115 -8.84 -9.39 -31.65
N SER A 116 -8.82 -8.07 -31.43
CA SER A 116 -9.59 -7.10 -32.22
C SER A 116 -8.97 -6.78 -33.58
N GLY A 117 -7.88 -7.44 -33.97
CA GLY A 117 -7.15 -7.21 -35.21
C GLY A 117 -6.35 -5.91 -35.23
N ILE A 118 -6.09 -5.29 -34.07
CA ILE A 118 -5.25 -4.09 -33.99
C ILE A 118 -3.79 -4.50 -34.25
N PRO A 119 -3.07 -3.83 -35.17
CA PRO A 119 -1.67 -4.14 -35.44
C PRO A 119 -0.79 -4.04 -34.18
N MET A 120 0.21 -4.93 -34.07
CA MET A 120 1.07 -5.08 -32.88
C MET A 120 1.60 -3.75 -32.32
N GLU A 121 2.15 -2.87 -33.15
CA GLU A 121 2.70 -1.59 -32.70
C GLU A 121 1.64 -0.71 -32.01
N LYS A 122 0.44 -0.66 -32.58
CA LYS A 122 -0.68 0.11 -32.01
C LYS A 122 -1.24 -0.57 -30.77
N ALA A 123 -1.30 -1.90 -30.76
CA ALA A 123 -1.73 -2.69 -29.61
C ALA A 123 -0.77 -2.49 -28.40
N LEU A 124 0.55 -2.48 -28.64
CA LEU A 124 1.57 -2.20 -27.63
C LEU A 124 1.45 -0.79 -27.06
N LYS A 125 1.18 0.21 -27.91
CA LYS A 125 0.94 1.58 -27.44
C LYS A 125 -0.27 1.65 -26.52
N LEU A 126 -1.40 1.03 -26.90
CA LEU A 126 -2.60 0.98 -26.07
C LEU A 126 -2.35 0.25 -24.74
N ALA A 127 -1.65 -0.88 -24.78
CA ALA A 127 -1.28 -1.64 -23.59
C ALA A 127 -0.31 -0.87 -22.68
N GLY A 128 0.58 -0.05 -23.24
CA GLY A 128 1.44 0.84 -22.47
C GLY A 128 0.71 2.05 -21.88
N ASP A 129 -0.33 2.55 -22.54
CA ASP A 129 -1.09 3.73 -22.10
C ASP A 129 -1.97 3.45 -20.87
N VAL A 130 -2.40 2.20 -20.66
CA VAL A 130 -3.18 1.78 -19.48
C VAL A 130 -2.33 1.55 -18.23
N LEU A 131 -0.99 1.57 -18.35
CA LEU A 131 -0.09 1.35 -17.22
C LEU A 131 -0.13 2.53 -16.24
N GLY A 132 -0.24 2.21 -14.95
CA GLY A 132 -0.25 3.18 -13.86
C GLY A 132 1.14 3.71 -13.49
N ILE A 133 2.20 3.00 -13.91
CA ILE A 133 3.60 3.35 -13.63
C ILE A 133 4.27 3.92 -14.88
N SER A 134 4.72 5.17 -14.79
CA SER A 134 5.38 5.88 -15.88
C SER A 134 6.68 5.22 -16.35
N THR A 135 7.46 4.63 -15.44
CA THR A 135 8.69 3.90 -15.79
C THR A 135 8.38 2.68 -16.66
N LEU A 136 7.32 1.93 -16.34
CA LEU A 136 6.92 0.76 -17.11
C LEU A 136 6.36 1.16 -18.48
N LYS A 137 5.58 2.25 -18.53
CA LYS A 137 5.11 2.85 -19.79
C LYS A 137 6.27 3.24 -20.71
N LYS A 138 7.30 3.92 -20.18
CA LYS A 138 8.50 4.29 -20.96
C LYS A 138 9.25 3.07 -21.49
N GLU A 139 9.34 2.02 -20.69
CA GLU A 139 9.99 0.78 -21.09
C GLU A 139 9.22 0.08 -22.23
N ILE A 140 7.89 0.02 -22.15
CA ILE A 140 7.07 -0.49 -23.26
C ILE A 140 7.22 0.37 -24.53
N GLN A 141 7.26 1.69 -24.39
CA GLN A 141 7.51 2.60 -25.53
C GLN A 141 8.88 2.36 -26.16
N ARG A 142 9.92 2.17 -25.34
CA ARG A 142 11.27 1.80 -25.80
C ARG A 142 11.25 0.47 -26.56
N ILE A 143 10.60 -0.56 -26.02
CA ILE A 143 10.48 -1.88 -26.66
C ILE A 143 9.71 -1.77 -27.99
N SER A 144 8.62 -1.00 -28.02
CA SER A 144 7.86 -0.77 -29.25
C SER A 144 8.73 -0.15 -30.34
N LEU A 145 9.46 0.93 -30.02
CA LEU A 145 10.26 1.69 -31.00
C LEU A 145 11.54 0.98 -31.43
N ASN A 146 12.26 0.36 -30.49
CA ASN A 146 13.61 -0.15 -30.71
C ASN A 146 13.66 -1.67 -30.91
N THR A 147 12.52 -2.36 -30.94
CA THR A 147 12.48 -3.82 -31.10
C THR A 147 11.40 -4.20 -32.10
N VAL A 148 10.14 -3.89 -31.78
CA VAL A 148 9.02 -4.32 -32.61
C VAL A 148 8.99 -3.58 -33.94
N SER A 149 9.21 -2.27 -33.95
CA SER A 149 9.31 -1.48 -35.20
C SER A 149 10.53 -1.84 -36.05
N GLU A 150 11.53 -2.50 -35.49
CA GLU A 150 12.68 -3.05 -36.23
C GLU A 150 12.42 -4.47 -36.77
N GLY A 151 11.21 -5.02 -36.55
CA GLY A 151 10.84 -6.37 -36.96
C GLY A 151 11.36 -7.48 -36.05
N ARG A 152 11.91 -7.14 -34.87
CA ARG A 152 12.33 -8.13 -33.88
C ARG A 152 11.12 -8.59 -33.04
N PRO A 153 11.09 -9.86 -32.58
CA PRO A 153 10.01 -10.36 -31.73
C PRO A 153 9.86 -9.53 -30.45
N LEU A 154 8.63 -9.30 -30.00
CA LEU A 154 8.32 -8.63 -28.74
C LEU A 154 8.97 -9.34 -27.56
N SER A 155 8.99 -10.67 -27.58
CA SER A 155 9.65 -11.48 -26.54
C SER A 155 11.13 -11.14 -26.34
N TYR A 156 11.83 -10.70 -27.39
CA TYR A 156 13.22 -10.24 -27.29
C TYR A 156 13.34 -8.99 -26.41
N GLY A 157 12.55 -7.96 -26.69
CA GLY A 157 12.57 -6.71 -25.93
C GLY A 157 12.09 -6.90 -24.48
N LEU A 158 11.14 -7.80 -24.25
CA LEU A 158 10.69 -8.14 -22.90
C LEU A 158 11.75 -8.89 -22.09
N LYS A 159 12.56 -9.75 -22.71
CA LYS A 159 13.69 -10.45 -22.05
C LYS A 159 14.80 -9.50 -21.62
N GLU A 160 15.05 -8.44 -22.38
CA GLU A 160 16.04 -7.41 -22.02
C GLU A 160 15.55 -6.46 -20.91
N SER A 161 14.25 -6.48 -20.61
CA SER A 161 13.66 -5.61 -19.61
C SER A 161 13.76 -6.22 -18.21
N ASN A 162 14.26 -5.43 -17.25
CA ASN A 162 14.27 -5.82 -15.83
C ASN A 162 12.87 -5.82 -15.19
N PHE A 163 11.84 -5.36 -15.91
CA PHE A 163 10.48 -5.24 -15.37
C PHE A 163 9.60 -6.44 -15.66
N PHE A 164 9.90 -7.25 -16.67
CA PHE A 164 9.09 -8.40 -17.06
C PHE A 164 9.78 -9.68 -16.58
N PRO A 165 9.07 -10.65 -15.97
CA PRO A 165 9.72 -11.86 -15.53
C PRO A 165 9.92 -12.77 -16.74
N PRO A 166 10.86 -13.71 -16.62
CA PRO A 166 11.14 -14.67 -17.68
C PRO A 166 9.88 -15.40 -18.17
N LEU A 167 8.93 -15.71 -17.29
CA LEU A 167 7.68 -16.37 -17.66
C LEU A 167 6.86 -15.59 -18.69
N VAL A 168 6.70 -14.27 -18.52
CA VAL A 168 5.92 -13.43 -19.46
C VAL A 168 6.60 -13.45 -20.82
N ALA A 169 7.90 -13.19 -20.86
CA ALA A 169 8.64 -13.11 -22.11
C ALA A 169 8.73 -14.47 -22.83
N ASN A 170 8.83 -15.58 -22.09
CA ASN A 170 8.86 -16.93 -22.65
C ASN A 170 7.50 -17.36 -23.22
N MET A 171 6.40 -17.09 -22.51
CA MET A 171 5.07 -17.41 -23.05
C MET A 171 4.75 -16.58 -24.29
N ILE A 172 5.15 -15.31 -24.31
CA ILE A 172 5.03 -14.48 -25.51
C ILE A 172 5.90 -15.04 -26.65
N ALA A 173 7.12 -15.48 -26.39
CA ALA A 173 7.97 -16.09 -27.41
C ALA A 173 7.31 -17.32 -28.05
N VAL A 174 6.76 -18.23 -27.23
CA VAL A 174 6.02 -19.40 -27.72
C VAL A 174 4.78 -18.98 -28.51
N GLY A 175 4.10 -17.91 -28.08
CA GLY A 175 2.93 -17.37 -28.77
C GLY A 175 3.26 -16.79 -30.14
N GLU A 176 4.38 -16.07 -30.24
CA GLU A 176 4.92 -15.50 -31.49
C GLU A 176 5.34 -16.61 -32.46
N GLU A 177 6.05 -17.65 -31.98
CA GLU A 177 6.51 -18.77 -32.81
C GLU A 177 5.37 -19.66 -33.28
N SER A 178 4.36 -19.89 -32.43
CA SER A 178 3.21 -20.74 -32.74
C SER A 178 2.07 -20.02 -33.45
N GLY A 179 2.11 -18.69 -33.54
CA GLY A 179 1.02 -17.87 -34.10
C GLY A 179 -0.24 -17.80 -33.23
N HIS A 180 -0.12 -18.10 -31.93
CA HIS A 180 -1.24 -18.10 -30.96
C HIS A 180 -0.98 -17.10 -29.82
N LEU A 181 -0.46 -15.93 -30.15
CA LEU A 181 -0.02 -14.94 -29.17
C LEU A 181 -1.17 -14.43 -28.29
N GLU A 182 -2.33 -14.17 -28.88
CA GLU A 182 -3.54 -13.70 -28.19
C GLU A 182 -3.90 -14.63 -27.04
N ARG A 183 -4.00 -15.94 -27.35
CA ARG A 183 -4.32 -16.97 -26.38
C ARG A 183 -3.29 -17.03 -25.25
N LEU A 184 -1.99 -17.02 -25.58
CA LEU A 184 -0.97 -17.13 -24.53
C LEU A 184 -0.88 -15.87 -23.67
N LEU A 185 -1.23 -14.69 -24.18
CA LEU A 185 -1.36 -13.48 -23.37
C LEU A 185 -2.52 -13.59 -22.37
N VAL A 186 -3.65 -14.19 -22.76
CA VAL A 186 -4.76 -14.48 -21.83
C VAL A 186 -4.32 -15.45 -20.74
N GLU A 187 -3.63 -16.54 -21.10
CA GLU A 187 -3.11 -17.51 -20.11
C GLU A 187 -2.11 -16.86 -19.13
N VAL A 188 -1.24 -15.94 -19.61
CA VAL A 188 -0.36 -15.14 -18.75
C VAL A 188 -1.17 -14.25 -17.80
N ALA A 189 -2.21 -13.57 -18.30
CA ALA A 189 -3.06 -12.71 -17.48
C ALA A 189 -3.73 -13.49 -16.34
N GLU A 190 -4.33 -14.65 -16.66
CA GLU A 190 -4.95 -15.53 -15.66
C GLU A 190 -3.96 -16.05 -14.63
N TYR A 191 -2.74 -16.38 -15.04
CA TYR A 191 -1.67 -16.80 -14.14
C TYR A 191 -1.35 -15.71 -13.11
N TYR A 192 -1.15 -14.47 -13.56
CA TYR A 192 -0.83 -13.37 -12.66
C TYR A 192 -2.03 -12.90 -11.83
N GLU A 193 -3.26 -13.04 -12.32
CA GLU A 193 -4.47 -12.82 -11.53
C GLU A 193 -4.54 -13.76 -10.33
N LYS A 194 -4.31 -15.06 -10.56
CA LYS A 194 -4.23 -16.04 -9.46
C LYS A 194 -3.13 -15.67 -8.45
N ARG A 195 -1.97 -15.19 -8.92
CA ARG A 195 -0.89 -14.70 -8.03
C ARG A 195 -1.30 -13.45 -7.26
N LEU A 196 -1.98 -12.50 -7.90
CA LEU A 196 -2.46 -11.27 -7.28
C LEU A 196 -3.53 -11.57 -6.22
N GLU A 197 -4.46 -12.50 -6.48
CA GLU A 197 -5.44 -12.96 -5.51
C GLU A 197 -4.78 -13.60 -4.28
N GLN A 198 -3.77 -14.45 -4.50
CA GLN A 198 -3.00 -15.05 -3.41
C GLN A 198 -2.29 -13.99 -2.56
N GLN A 199 -1.64 -13.00 -3.20
CA GLN A 199 -1.03 -11.88 -2.47
C GLN A 199 -2.05 -11.06 -1.70
N THR A 200 -3.22 -10.80 -2.29
CA THR A 200 -4.30 -10.06 -1.62
C THR A 200 -4.76 -10.77 -0.35
N ARG A 201 -4.87 -12.11 -0.37
CA ARG A 201 -5.19 -12.90 0.82
C ARG A 201 -4.13 -12.79 1.90
N ILE A 202 -2.84 -12.90 1.54
CA ILE A 202 -1.71 -12.77 2.47
C ILE A 202 -1.68 -11.39 3.12
N VAL A 203 -1.84 -10.33 2.32
CA VAL A 203 -1.88 -8.95 2.82
C VAL A 203 -3.04 -8.77 3.79
N SER A 204 -4.23 -9.26 3.42
CA SER A 204 -5.43 -9.14 4.26
C SER A 204 -5.29 -9.91 5.57
N SER A 205 -4.70 -11.11 5.54
CA SER A 205 -4.52 -11.94 6.74
C SER A 205 -3.46 -11.41 7.71
N LEU A 206 -2.47 -10.64 7.23
CA LEU A 206 -1.45 -10.01 8.07
C LEU A 206 -1.90 -8.68 8.65
N LEU A 207 -2.79 -7.98 7.95
CA LEU A 207 -3.30 -6.68 8.36
C LEU A 207 -4.08 -6.77 9.68
N GLU A 208 -4.85 -7.84 9.86
CA GLU A 208 -5.65 -8.05 11.07
C GLU A 208 -4.81 -8.24 12.35
N PRO A 209 -3.86 -9.19 12.44
CA PRO A 209 -2.99 -9.32 13.60
C PRO A 209 -2.20 -8.05 13.90
N LEU A 210 -1.74 -7.35 12.86
CA LEU A 210 -1.01 -6.09 13.01
C LEU A 210 -1.89 -5.01 13.65
N LEU A 211 -3.14 -4.85 13.22
CA LEU A 211 -4.07 -3.90 13.82
C LEU A 211 -4.35 -4.22 15.28
N ILE A 212 -4.58 -5.50 15.61
CA ILE A 212 -4.81 -5.94 17.00
C ILE A 212 -3.57 -5.63 17.86
N LEU A 213 -2.37 -5.89 17.36
CA LEU A 213 -1.12 -5.62 18.06
C LEU A 213 -0.95 -4.11 18.30
N ILE A 214 -1.24 -3.27 17.30
CA ILE A 214 -1.18 -1.81 17.45
C ILE A 214 -2.20 -1.32 18.49
N VAL A 215 -3.46 -1.72 18.37
CA VAL A 215 -4.51 -1.32 19.32
C VAL A 215 -4.18 -1.81 20.73
N GLY A 216 -3.78 -3.08 20.87
CA GLY A 216 -3.38 -3.68 22.13
C GLY A 216 -2.17 -2.99 22.75
N ALA A 217 -1.15 -2.64 21.96
CA ALA A 217 0.02 -1.91 22.43
C ALA A 217 -0.35 -0.50 22.92
N VAL A 218 -1.23 0.21 22.21
CA VAL A 218 -1.73 1.52 22.62
C VAL A 218 -2.52 1.41 23.94
N VAL A 219 -3.47 0.49 24.02
CA VAL A 219 -4.29 0.28 25.23
C VAL A 219 -3.40 -0.15 26.41
N GLY A 220 -2.51 -1.11 26.19
CA GLY A 220 -1.57 -1.58 27.20
C GLY A 220 -0.64 -0.49 27.71
N PHE A 221 -0.12 0.36 26.81
CA PHE A 221 0.68 1.53 27.19
C PHE A 221 -0.11 2.50 28.07
N ILE A 222 -1.37 2.79 27.71
CA ILE A 222 -2.24 3.67 28.51
C ILE A 222 -2.47 3.09 29.90
N VAL A 223 -2.86 1.81 29.99
CA VAL A 223 -3.11 1.14 31.27
C VAL A 223 -1.85 1.10 32.13
N ALA A 224 -0.69 0.73 31.57
CA ALA A 224 0.58 0.72 32.30
C ALA A 224 0.95 2.12 32.84
N ALA A 225 0.79 3.15 32.01
CA ALA A 225 1.03 4.54 32.39
C ALA A 225 0.09 5.03 33.51
N MET A 226 -1.13 4.47 33.59
CA MET A 226 -2.10 4.74 34.65
C MET A 226 -1.82 3.97 35.95
N LEU A 227 -1.34 2.72 35.87
CA LEU A 227 -1.10 1.87 37.04
C LEU A 227 0.22 2.19 37.75
N MET A 228 1.25 2.61 37.01
CA MET A 228 2.58 2.87 37.56
C MET A 228 2.58 3.90 38.72
N PRO A 229 1.83 5.01 38.66
CA PRO A 229 1.68 5.92 39.80
C PRO A 229 1.04 5.28 41.04
N LEU A 230 0.06 4.39 40.86
CA LEU A 230 -0.63 3.73 41.98
C LEU A 230 0.33 2.83 42.76
N PHE A 231 1.20 2.10 42.07
CA PHE A 231 2.24 1.28 42.71
C PHE A 231 3.27 2.10 43.48
N LYS A 232 3.60 3.31 43.01
CA LYS A 232 4.46 4.23 43.78
C LYS A 232 3.77 4.74 45.04
N LEU A 233 2.47 5.01 44.99
CA LEU A 233 1.72 5.43 46.17
C LEU A 233 1.60 4.30 47.20
N SER A 234 1.40 3.04 46.77
CA SER A 234 1.30 1.90 47.68
C SER A 234 2.62 1.48 48.34
N THR A 235 3.75 1.93 47.79
CA THR A 235 5.09 1.68 48.37
C THR A 235 5.57 2.82 49.27
N LEU A 236 4.89 3.97 49.22
CA LEU A 236 5.12 5.12 50.09
C LEU A 236 4.20 5.14 51.34
N LEU A 237 3.12 4.35 51.33
CA LEU A 237 2.26 4.06 52.49
C LEU A 237 2.75 2.79 53.20
#